data_AF-A0A2Z5EJY8-F1
#
_entry.id   AF-A0A2Z5EJY8-F1
#
_cell.length_a   1.000
_cell.length_b   1.000
_cell.length_c   1.000
_cell.angle_alpha   90.00
_cell.angle_beta   90.00
_cell.angle_gamma   90.00
#
_symmetry.space_group_name_H-M   'P 1'
#
loop_
_entity.id
_entity.type
_entity.pdbx_description
1 polymer ?
#
loop_
_entity_poly.entity_id
_entity_poly.type
_entity_poly.pdbx_seq_one_letter_code
_entity_poly.pdbx_strand_id
1 'polypeptide(L)' 'MEHEIWFEKVGLSYIPCHWKGFAVMGAVLVPSLGAMFLGQLALDRLGYASADWLAFPTFFIPALFFLLGVAKRHS' A
#
# COMPACT_ATOMS: atom_id res chain seq x y z
N MET A 1 -19.94 25.77 -10.91
CA MET A 1 -19.19 26.83 -10.21
C MET A 1 -19.31 26.77 -8.68
N GLU A 2 -20.39 27.19 -8.01
CA GLU A 2 -20.40 27.19 -6.52
C GLU A 2 -20.24 25.81 -5.87
N HIS A 3 -20.84 24.77 -6.46
CA HIS A 3 -20.69 23.38 -6.00
C HIS A 3 -19.26 22.81 -6.22
N GLU A 4 -18.58 23.20 -7.30
CA GLU A 4 -17.21 22.76 -7.58
C GLU A 4 -16.22 23.42 -6.62
N ILE A 5 -16.41 24.72 -6.34
CA ILE A 5 -15.62 25.45 -5.35
C ILE A 5 -15.79 24.85 -3.95
N TRP A 6 -17.00 24.41 -3.59
CA TRP A 6 -17.24 23.70 -2.34
C TRP A 6 -16.50 22.36 -2.28
N PHE A 7 -16.57 21.57 -3.36
CA PHE A 7 -15.85 20.29 -3.45
C PHE A 7 -14.33 20.48 -3.37
N GLU A 8 -13.80 21.50 -4.04
CA GLU A 8 -12.38 21.83 -3.99
C GLU A 8 -11.97 22.23 -2.57
N LYS A 9 -12.74 23.11 -1.94
CA LYS A 9 -12.42 23.66 -0.61
C LYS A 9 -12.55 22.60 0.49
N VAL A 10 -13.58 21.77 0.43
CA VAL A 10 -13.79 20.67 1.39
C VAL A 10 -12.82 19.52 1.11
N GLY A 11 -12.67 19.10 -0.15
CA GLY A 11 -11.76 18.03 -0.56
C GLY A 11 -10.29 18.36 -0.27
N LEU A 12 -9.84 19.57 -0.59
CA LEU A 12 -8.49 20.04 -0.27
C LEU A 12 -8.27 20.25 1.23
N SER A 13 -9.33 20.50 2.01
CA SER A 13 -9.24 20.53 3.49
C SER A 13 -9.28 19.13 4.11
N TYR A 14 -9.87 18.14 3.43
CA TYR A 14 -9.93 16.74 3.86
C TYR A 14 -8.61 16.00 3.63
N ILE A 15 -7.92 16.31 2.52
CA ILE A 15 -6.61 15.73 2.17
C ILE A 15 -5.56 15.87 3.30
N PRO A 16 -5.31 17.04 3.92
CA PRO A 16 -4.34 17.16 5.00
C PRO A 16 -4.76 16.42 6.28
N CYS A 17 -6.06 16.22 6.53
CA CYS A 17 -6.55 15.45 7.67
C CYS A 17 -6.21 13.95 7.53
N HIS A 18 -6.24 13.42 6.31
CA HIS A 18 -5.99 11.99 6.01
C HIS A 18 -4.63 11.71 5.38
N TRP A 19 -3.81 12.75 5.14
CA TRP A 19 -2.48 12.62 4.54
C TRP A 19 -1.59 11.62 5.28
N LYS A 20 -1.69 11.56 6.61
CA LYS A 20 -0.98 10.56 7.43
C LYS A 20 -1.42 9.12 7.10
N GLY A 21 -2.72 8.90 6.89
CA GLY A 21 -3.25 7.61 6.47
C GLY A 21 -2.76 7.21 5.07
N PHE A 22 -2.78 8.15 4.11
CA PHE A 22 -2.24 7.93 2.77
C PHE A 22 -0.73 7.67 2.78
N ALA A 23 0.02 8.40 3.62
CA ALA A 23 1.47 8.20 3.77
C ALA A 23 1.78 6.82 4.37
N VAL A 24 1.02 6.38 5.38
CA VAL A 24 1.14 5.03 5.95
C VAL A 24 0.79 3.97 4.90
N MET A 25 -0.30 4.13 4.16
CA MET A 25 -0.67 3.20 3.09
C MET A 25 0.42 3.13 2.02
N GLY A 26 0.95 4.27 1.58
CA GLY A 26 2.05 4.33 0.61
C GLY A 26 3.33 3.68 1.14
N ALA A 27 3.69 3.94 2.40
CA ALA A 27 4.85 3.35 3.06
C ALA A 27 4.77 1.83 3.23
N VAL A 28 3.57 1.24 3.12
CA VAL A 28 3.39 -0.21 3.18
C VAL A 28 3.22 -0.79 1.78
N LEU A 29 2.36 -0.20 0.95
CA LEU A 29 2.07 -0.70 -0.39
C LEU A 29 3.29 -0.62 -1.31
N VAL A 30 4.04 0.49 -1.30
CA VAL A 30 5.18 0.67 -2.22
C VAL A 30 6.29 -0.35 -1.92
N PRO A 31 6.77 -0.52 -0.67
CA PRO A 31 7.77 -1.55 -0.38
C PRO A 31 7.24 -2.97 -0.61
N SER A 32 5.96 -3.23 -0.34
CA SER A 32 5.38 -4.57 -0.55
C SER A 32 5.34 -4.94 -2.03
N LEU A 33 4.88 -4.03 -2.89
CA LEU A 33 4.91 -4.22 -4.33
C LEU A 33 6.35 -4.37 -4.84
N GLY A 34 7.27 -3.53 -4.36
CA GLY A 34 8.69 -3.64 -4.70
C GLY A 34 9.27 -5.02 -4.32
N ALA A 35 8.98 -5.49 -3.11
CA ALA A 35 9.43 -6.79 -2.62
C ALA A 35 8.81 -7.95 -3.40
N MET A 36 7.54 -7.85 -3.79
CA MET A 36 6.89 -8.84 -4.66
C MET A 36 7.57 -8.94 -6.02
N PHE A 37 7.77 -7.81 -6.71
CA PHE A 37 8.39 -7.82 -8.03
C PHE A 37 9.86 -8.27 -7.98
N LEU A 38 10.63 -7.80 -7.00
CA LEU A 38 12.03 -8.21 -6.84
C LEU A 38 12.15 -9.67 -6.40
N GLY A 39 11.26 -10.13 -5.51
CA GLY A 39 11.20 -11.51 -5.08
C GLY A 39 10.85 -12.46 -6.23
N GLN A 40 9.86 -12.11 -7.04
CA GLN A 40 9.51 -12.84 -8.26
C GLN A 40 10.69 -12.90 -9.23
N LEU A 41 11.32 -11.76 -9.51
CA LEU A 41 12.47 -11.68 -10.40
C LEU A 41 13.63 -12.56 -9.90
N ALA A 42 13.88 -12.58 -8.58
CA ALA A 42 14.90 -13.44 -7.99
C ALA A 42 14.55 -14.93 -8.13
N LEU A 43 13.30 -15.32 -7.89
CA LEU A 43 12.83 -16.69 -8.05
C LEU A 43 12.94 -17.16 -9.51
N ASP A 44 12.54 -16.31 -10.47
CA ASP A 44 12.67 -16.59 -11.90
C ASP A 44 14.13 -16.82 -12.30
N ARG A 45 15.05 -15.98 -11.79
CA ARG A 45 16.50 -16.12 -12.06
C ARG A 45 17.11 -17.37 -11.43
N LEU A 46 16.51 -17.89 -10.36
CA LEU A 46 16.93 -19.13 -9.70
C LEU A 46 16.25 -20.37 -10.30
N GLY A 47 15.43 -20.21 -11.35
CA GLY A 47 14.74 -21.31 -12.04
C GLY A 47 13.42 -21.74 -11.38
N TYR A 48 12.93 -20.99 -10.39
CA TYR A 48 11.67 -21.25 -9.68
C TYR A 48 10.50 -20.45 -10.26
N ALA A 49 10.37 -20.42 -11.59
CA ALA A 49 9.31 -19.66 -12.27
C ALA A 49 7.88 -20.14 -11.92
N SER A 50 7.74 -21.39 -11.45
CA SER A 50 6.46 -21.95 -10.98
C SER A 50 6.13 -21.62 -9.51
N ALA A 51 6.99 -20.85 -8.83
CA ALA A 51 6.77 -20.36 -7.46
C ALA A 51 6.25 -18.91 -7.46
N ASP A 52 5.72 -18.47 -8.59
CA ASP A 52 5.06 -17.19 -8.81
C ASP A 52 3.92 -16.90 -7.81
N TRP A 53 3.26 -17.94 -7.31
CA TRP A 53 2.23 -17.82 -6.28
C TRP A 53 2.79 -17.51 -4.88
N LEU A 54 4.07 -17.77 -4.59
CA LEU A 54 4.68 -17.60 -3.25
C LEU A 54 4.97 -16.14 -2.92
N ALA A 55 5.19 -15.28 -3.91
CA ALA A 55 5.39 -13.85 -3.69
C ALA A 55 4.15 -13.21 -3.05
N PHE A 56 2.95 -13.67 -3.40
CA PHE A 56 1.71 -13.12 -2.85
C PHE A 56 1.60 -13.31 -1.32
N PRO A 57 1.54 -14.52 -0.75
CA PRO A 57 1.39 -14.70 0.68
C PRO A 57 2.62 -14.21 1.47
N THR A 58 3.84 -14.33 0.91
CA THR A 58 5.07 -13.92 1.59
C THR A 58 5.14 -12.42 1.85
N PHE A 59 4.66 -11.59 0.91
CA PHE A 59 4.77 -10.14 1.02
C PHE A 59 3.45 -9.45 1.36
N PHE A 60 2.32 -9.92 0.82
CA PHE A 60 1.02 -9.30 1.06
C PHE A 60 0.49 -9.53 2.49
N ILE A 61 0.61 -10.76 3.03
CA ILE A 61 0.06 -11.09 4.34
C ILE A 61 0.75 -10.29 5.46
N PRO A 62 2.09 -10.23 5.55
CA PRO A 62 2.76 -9.40 6.56
C PRO A 62 2.43 -7.92 6.41
N ALA A 63 2.36 -7.41 5.18
CA ALA A 63 2.00 -6.03 4.90
C ALA A 63 0.58 -5.70 5.38
N LEU A 64 -0.37 -6.61 5.15
CA LEU A 64 -1.75 -6.48 5.61
C LEU A 64 -1.83 -6.45 7.13
N PHE A 65 -1.15 -7.36 7.84
CA PHE A 65 -1.12 -7.36 9.29
C PHE A 65 -0.49 -6.08 9.86
N PHE A 66 0.57 -5.58 9.24
CA PHE A 66 1.18 -4.31 9.63
C PHE A 66 0.21 -3.14 9.44
N LEU A 67 -0.47 -3.07 8.28
CA LEU A 67 -1.49 -2.05 8.00
C LEU A 67 -2.64 -2.09 9.02
N LEU A 68 -3.17 -3.28 9.33
CA LEU A 68 -4.21 -3.45 10.34
C LEU A 68 -3.72 -3.01 11.73
N GLY A 69 -2.48 -3.30 12.09
CA GLY A 69 -1.87 -2.86 13.35
C GLY A 69 -1.74 -1.34 13.44
N VAL A 70 -1.30 -0.68 12.36
CA VAL A 70 -1.22 0.79 12.31
C VAL A 70 -2.63 1.41 12.32
N ALA A 71 -3.56 0.88 11.54
CA ALA A 71 -4.96 1.34 11.52
C ALA A 71 -5.61 1.26 12.91
N LYS A 72 -5.41 0.15 13.63
CA LYS A 72 -5.91 0.00 15.01
C LYS A 72 -5.34 1.04 15.97
N ARG A 73 -4.10 1.49 15.78
CA ARG A 73 -3.46 2.49 16.65
C ARG A 73 -3.95 3.92 16.40
N HIS A 74 -4.50 4.18 15.21
CA HIS A 74 -4.93 5.50 14.77
C HIS A 74 -6.46 5.66 14.68
N SER A 75 -7.23 4.63 15.05
CA SER A 75 -8.69 4.67 15.28
C SER A 75 -9.00 4.97 16.74
#